data_AF-A0A3R9J309-F1
#
_entry.id   AF-A0A3R9J309-F1
#
_cell.length_a   1.000
_cell.length_b   1.000
_cell.length_c   1.000
_cell.angle_alpha   90.00
_cell.angle_beta   90.00
_cell.angle_gamma   90.00
#
_symmetry.space_group_name_H-M   'P 1'
#
loop_
_entity.id
_entity.type
_entity.pdbx_description
1 polymer ?
#
loop_
_entity_poly.entity_id
_entity_poly.type
_entity_poly.pdbx_seq_one_letter_code
_entity_poly.pdbx_strand_id
1 'polypeptide(L)'
;MGLSYAPQYTWTEHFVQRAQERFEVNADSLPKWVGRQISSLTVYDSTIEQRPEEKRYISDYGVVFVCNTIEQKFITCYEANDIIMEGKKITIHEYNVDSFKEEVENLARKYYLKDAKEMLLSVESHLFKFQEISQKIMSGRLTRQNYNLLGNLIDEFHAVKAAMRVIETKRSDFKM
;
A
#
# COMPACT_ATOMS: atom_id res chain seq x y z
N MET A 1 -6.05 -8.59 35.46
CA MET A 1 -5.12 -8.49 36.60
C MET A 1 -3.87 -7.75 36.14
N GLY A 2 -3.31 -6.85 36.94
CA GLY A 2 -2.13 -6.07 36.55
C GLY A 2 -0.79 -6.77 36.78
N LEU A 3 0.31 -6.14 36.36
CA LEU A 3 1.66 -6.67 36.49
C LEU A 3 2.06 -6.75 37.98
N SER A 4 2.24 -7.97 38.49
CA SER A 4 2.68 -8.18 39.88
C SER A 4 4.11 -7.71 40.08
N TYR A 5 4.38 -7.07 41.23
CA TYR A 5 5.69 -6.53 41.59
C TYR A 5 6.25 -5.50 40.59
N ALA A 6 5.40 -4.88 39.77
CA ALA A 6 5.82 -3.97 38.71
C ALA A 6 6.83 -2.86 39.13
N PRO A 7 6.77 -2.25 40.33
CA PRO A 7 7.79 -1.29 40.77
C PRO A 7 9.21 -1.86 40.91
N GLN A 8 9.35 -3.18 41.01
CA GLN A 8 10.64 -3.89 41.16
C GLN A 8 11.26 -4.26 39.81
N TYR A 9 10.53 -4.06 38.70
CA TYR A 9 11.02 -4.42 37.38
C TYR A 9 12.15 -3.50 36.94
N THR A 10 13.20 -4.10 36.41
CA THR A 10 14.29 -3.39 35.71
C THR A 10 14.03 -3.40 34.20
N TRP A 11 14.82 -2.70 33.40
CA TRP A 11 14.65 -2.66 31.94
C TRP A 11 15.94 -3.05 31.23
N THR A 12 15.80 -3.69 30.07
CA THR A 12 16.92 -4.03 29.19
C THR A 12 17.39 -2.82 28.38
N GLU A 13 18.60 -2.89 27.83
CA GLU A 13 19.09 -1.86 26.90
C GLU A 13 18.16 -1.70 25.68
N HIS A 14 17.64 -2.81 25.16
CA HIS A 14 16.68 -2.80 24.07
C HIS A 14 15.38 -2.07 24.45
N PHE A 15 14.90 -2.19 25.69
CA PHE A 15 13.75 -1.42 26.15
C PHE A 15 14.04 0.08 26.15
N VAL A 16 15.21 0.49 26.66
CA VAL A 16 15.63 1.91 26.67
C VAL A 16 15.68 2.47 25.25
N GLN A 17 16.31 1.74 24.33
CA GLN A 17 16.40 2.15 22.92
C GLN A 17 15.01 2.32 22.30
N ARG A 18 14.09 1.39 22.53
CA ARG A 18 12.73 1.45 21.97
C ARG A 18 11.91 2.58 22.59
N ALA A 19 12.08 2.84 23.88
CA ALA A 19 11.43 3.98 24.54
C ALA A 19 11.88 5.32 23.94
N GLN A 20 13.17 5.45 23.63
CA GLN A 20 13.70 6.62 22.93
C GLN A 20 13.16 6.72 21.50
N GLU A 21 13.29 5.65 20.69
CA GLU A 21 12.95 5.65 19.27
C GLU A 21 11.46 5.90 19.01
N ARG A 22 10.58 5.42 19.88
CA ARG A 22 9.14 5.37 19.64
C ARG A 22 8.33 6.37 20.44
N PHE A 23 8.85 6.79 21.59
CA PHE A 23 8.13 7.67 22.52
C PHE A 23 8.95 8.91 22.91
N GLU A 24 10.14 9.11 22.31
CA GLU A 24 11.04 10.23 22.59
C GLU A 24 11.43 10.34 24.08
N VAL A 25 11.52 9.20 24.76
CA VAL A 25 11.81 9.13 26.21
C VAL A 25 13.30 8.92 26.44
N ASN A 26 13.97 10.03 26.78
CA ASN A 26 15.38 10.02 27.19
C ASN A 26 15.62 9.15 28.44
N ALA A 27 16.84 8.62 28.57
CA ALA A 27 17.22 7.75 29.68
C ALA A 27 16.95 8.38 31.07
N ASP A 28 17.16 9.70 31.21
CA ASP A 28 16.92 10.43 32.46
C ASP A 28 15.43 10.52 32.84
N SER A 29 14.53 10.53 31.85
CA SER A 29 13.08 10.61 32.07
C SER A 29 12.40 9.24 32.09
N LEU A 30 13.11 8.18 31.71
CA LEU A 30 12.59 6.82 31.60
C LEU A 30 11.97 6.30 32.90
N PRO A 31 12.59 6.39 34.10
CA PRO A 31 11.99 5.89 35.33
C PRO A 31 10.65 6.57 35.65
N LYS A 32 10.57 7.88 35.42
CA LYS A 32 9.36 8.67 35.63
C LYS A 32 8.28 8.33 34.61
N TRP A 33 8.66 8.10 33.36
CA TRP A 33 7.74 7.71 32.28
C TRP A 33 7.16 6.31 32.51
N VAL A 34 7.99 5.35 32.92
CA VAL A 34 7.54 3.99 33.28
C VAL A 34 6.65 4.02 34.53
N GLY A 35 7.03 4.78 35.56
CA GLY A 35 6.27 4.89 36.81
C GLY A 35 4.83 5.42 36.63
N ARG A 36 4.59 6.28 35.63
CA ARG A 36 3.25 6.78 35.27
C ARG A 36 2.34 5.71 34.66
N GLN A 37 2.92 4.65 34.11
CA GLN A 37 2.21 3.64 33.33
C GLN A 37 2.04 2.33 34.09
N ILE A 38 2.96 2.01 34.99
CA ILE A 38 2.98 0.75 35.75
C ILE A 38 1.63 0.47 36.45
N SER A 39 1.03 1.49 37.06
CA SER A 39 -0.22 1.34 37.81
C SER A 39 -1.44 0.99 36.95
N SER A 40 -1.39 1.29 35.66
CA SER A 40 -2.48 1.02 34.71
C SER A 40 -2.24 -0.21 33.83
N LEU A 41 -1.17 -0.97 34.06
CA LEU A 41 -0.86 -2.14 33.26
C LEU A 41 -1.92 -3.22 33.41
N THR A 42 -2.51 -3.63 32.29
CA THR A 42 -3.44 -4.77 32.18
C THR A 42 -2.93 -5.76 31.15
N VAL A 43 -3.31 -7.03 31.22
CA VAL A 43 -2.80 -8.07 30.29
C VAL A 43 -3.22 -7.75 28.85
N TYR A 44 -2.26 -7.74 27.93
CA TYR A 44 -2.48 -7.48 26.50
C TYR A 44 -2.51 -8.80 25.72
N ASP A 45 -3.60 -9.00 24.98
CA ASP A 45 -3.89 -10.09 24.03
C ASP A 45 -3.34 -11.49 24.40
N SER A 46 -4.19 -12.31 25.02
CA SER A 46 -3.88 -13.67 25.45
C SER A 46 -3.95 -14.73 24.34
N THR A 47 -4.19 -14.33 23.08
CA THR A 47 -4.41 -15.27 21.97
C THR A 47 -3.13 -15.63 21.19
N ILE A 48 -2.08 -14.82 21.32
CA ILE A 48 -0.77 -15.09 20.74
C ILE A 48 -0.01 -16.04 21.68
N GLU A 49 0.57 -17.12 21.15
CA GLU A 49 1.46 -18.01 21.91
C GLU A 49 2.63 -17.19 22.49
N GLN A 50 2.51 -16.86 23.77
CA GLN A 50 3.54 -16.19 24.54
C GLN A 50 4.43 -17.25 25.16
N ARG A 51 5.75 -17.03 25.14
CA ARG A 51 6.65 -17.88 25.94
C ARG A 51 6.22 -17.79 27.40
N PRO A 52 6.26 -18.87 28.20
CA PRO A 52 5.76 -18.87 29.57
C PRO A 52 6.30 -17.74 30.45
N GLU A 53 7.55 -17.34 30.19
CA GLU A 53 8.30 -16.30 30.88
C GLU A 53 7.98 -14.88 30.39
N GLU A 54 7.53 -14.71 29.14
CA GLU A 54 7.26 -13.40 28.52
C GLU A 54 5.77 -13.11 28.53
N LYS A 55 5.37 -12.00 29.15
CA LYS A 55 3.98 -11.55 29.16
C LYS A 55 3.84 -10.13 28.65
N ARG A 56 2.79 -9.89 27.88
CA ARG A 56 2.46 -8.55 27.36
C ARG A 56 1.44 -7.86 28.24
N TYR A 57 1.68 -6.58 28.50
CA TYR A 57 0.78 -5.71 29.24
C TYR A 57 0.57 -4.41 28.50
N ILE A 58 -0.60 -3.80 28.63
CA ILE A 58 -0.93 -2.50 28.05
C ILE A 58 -1.25 -1.50 29.15
N SER A 59 -0.70 -0.29 29.02
CA SER A 59 -1.05 0.85 29.87
C SER A 59 -2.28 1.57 29.33
N ASP A 60 -2.94 2.35 30.18
CA ASP A 60 -4.01 3.29 29.76
C ASP A 60 -3.53 4.33 28.73
N TYR A 61 -2.22 4.47 28.50
CA TYR A 61 -1.69 5.38 27.49
C TYR A 61 -1.49 4.70 26.13
N GLY A 62 -2.00 3.47 25.95
CA GLY A 62 -1.87 2.73 24.70
C GLY A 62 -0.47 2.15 24.48
N VAL A 63 0.36 2.05 25.52
CA VAL A 63 1.71 1.51 25.40
C VAL A 63 1.74 0.06 25.86
N VAL A 64 2.18 -0.83 24.96
CA VAL A 64 2.43 -2.24 25.24
C VAL A 64 3.84 -2.42 25.79
N PHE A 65 3.92 -3.11 26.93
CA PHE A 65 5.13 -3.56 27.59
C PHE A 65 5.26 -5.07 27.42
N VAL A 66 6.40 -5.52 26.90
CA VAL A 66 6.77 -6.94 26.91
C VAL A 66 7.67 -7.18 28.11
N CYS A 67 7.23 -8.03 29.02
CA CYS A 67 7.83 -8.25 30.32
C CYS A 67 8.31 -9.68 30.46
N ASN A 68 9.56 -9.89 30.91
CA ASN A 68 9.96 -11.16 31.50
C ASN A 68 9.47 -11.18 32.95
N THR A 69 8.52 -12.05 33.27
CA THR A 69 7.92 -12.11 34.61
C THR A 69 8.73 -12.94 35.61
N ILE A 70 9.71 -13.72 35.14
CA ILE A 70 10.63 -14.49 35.97
C ILE A 70 11.79 -13.59 36.42
N GLU A 71 12.44 -12.91 35.47
CA GLU A 71 13.58 -12.02 35.74
C GLU A 71 13.16 -10.62 36.20
N GLN A 72 11.85 -10.32 36.17
CA GLN A 72 11.30 -8.99 36.45
C GLN A 72 11.95 -7.90 35.58
N LYS A 73 11.92 -8.11 34.25
CA LYS A 73 12.51 -7.18 33.28
C LYS A 73 11.51 -6.73 32.23
N PHE A 74 11.50 -5.44 31.93
CA PHE A 74 10.91 -4.91 30.71
C PHE A 74 11.88 -5.16 29.54
N ILE A 75 11.44 -5.95 28.55
CA ILE A 75 12.24 -6.37 27.40
C ILE A 75 12.13 -5.37 26.25
N THR A 76 10.91 -4.89 25.97
CA THR A 76 10.64 -3.92 24.88
C THR A 76 9.29 -3.22 25.09
N CYS A 77 9.08 -2.10 24.38
CA CYS A 77 7.82 -1.37 24.36
C CYS A 77 7.42 -0.93 22.94
N TYR A 78 6.10 -0.80 22.71
CA TYR A 78 5.52 -0.34 21.45
C TYR A 78 4.10 0.20 21.65
N GLU A 79 3.62 1.00 20.70
CA GLU A 79 2.25 1.50 20.73
C GLU A 79 1.28 0.41 20.29
N ALA A 80 0.14 0.31 20.98
CA ALA A 80 -0.89 -0.64 20.65
C ALA A 80 -1.61 -0.20 19.38
N ASN A 81 -1.43 -0.93 18.30
CA ASN A 81 -2.11 -0.63 17.03
C ASN A 81 -3.63 -0.88 17.11
N ASP A 82 -4.08 -1.66 18.11
CA ASP A 82 -5.43 -2.21 18.14
C ASP A 82 -6.32 -1.58 19.23
N ILE A 83 -5.77 -0.78 20.16
CA ILE A 83 -6.55 -0.09 21.20
C ILE A 83 -6.88 1.32 20.76
N ILE A 84 -8.07 1.44 20.15
CA ILE A 84 -8.74 2.70 19.90
C ILE A 84 -9.21 3.25 21.25
N MET A 85 -8.39 4.04 21.92
CA MET A 85 -8.89 4.91 23.00
C MET A 85 -9.83 5.94 22.38
N GLU A 86 -11.11 5.87 22.73
CA GLU A 86 -12.11 6.89 22.41
C GLU A 86 -11.56 8.29 22.76
N GLY A 87 -11.29 9.12 21.75
CA GLY A 87 -11.22 10.57 21.92
C GLY A 87 -9.92 11.31 21.52
N LYS A 88 -8.85 10.64 21.09
CA LYS A 88 -7.71 11.34 20.47
C LYS A 88 -7.20 10.61 19.23
N LYS A 89 -7.79 10.98 18.09
CA LYS A 89 -7.13 10.90 16.78
C LYS A 89 -5.80 11.65 16.91
N ILE A 90 -4.70 10.94 17.11
CA ILE A 90 -3.37 11.52 16.85
C ILE A 90 -3.28 11.57 15.32
N THR A 91 -3.35 12.80 14.82
CA THR A 91 -3.34 13.23 13.43
C THR A 91 -1.97 13.00 12.80
N ILE A 92 -1.61 11.74 12.63
CA ILE A 92 -0.72 11.33 11.55
C ILE A 92 -1.62 10.51 10.64
N HIS A 93 -1.66 10.79 9.33
CA HIS A 93 -2.41 10.02 8.31
C HIS A 93 -3.80 10.49 7.84
N GLU A 94 -4.17 11.76 7.88
CA GLU A 94 -5.15 12.28 6.89
C GLU A 94 -4.42 12.90 5.70
N TYR A 95 -3.56 13.91 5.93
CA TYR A 95 -2.73 14.50 4.87
C TYR A 95 -1.85 13.48 4.14
N ASN A 96 -1.21 12.55 4.86
CA ASN A 96 -0.38 11.51 4.23
C ASN A 96 -1.23 10.48 3.47
N VAL A 97 -2.48 10.24 3.89
CA VAL A 97 -3.38 9.30 3.21
C VAL A 97 -3.97 9.94 1.97
N ASP A 98 -4.35 11.20 2.03
CA ASP A 98 -4.86 11.93 0.88
C ASP A 98 -3.74 12.16 -0.16
N SER A 99 -2.53 12.53 0.28
CA SER A 99 -1.34 12.59 -0.59
C SER A 99 -1.04 11.23 -1.22
N PHE A 100 -1.09 10.14 -0.45
CA PHE A 100 -0.90 8.79 -0.98
C PHE A 100 -1.98 8.39 -1.99
N LYS A 101 -3.25 8.69 -1.73
CA LYS A 101 -4.35 8.45 -2.67
C LYS A 101 -4.14 9.25 -3.96
N GLU A 102 -3.74 10.51 -3.84
CA GLU A 102 -3.45 11.37 -4.98
C GLU A 102 -2.27 10.82 -5.81
N GLU A 103 -1.19 10.37 -5.15
CA GLU A 103 -0.06 9.72 -5.82
C GLU A 103 -0.45 8.42 -6.53
N VAL A 104 -1.28 7.58 -5.90
CA VAL A 104 -1.81 6.35 -6.50
C VAL A 104 -2.69 6.66 -7.71
N GLU A 105 -3.57 7.65 -7.61
CA GLU A 105 -4.41 8.10 -8.74
C GLU A 105 -3.56 8.68 -9.88
N ASN A 106 -2.55 9.49 -9.56
CA ASN A 106 -1.59 10.01 -10.53
C ASN A 106 -0.84 8.90 -11.24
N LEU A 107 -0.39 7.88 -10.49
CA LEU A 107 0.31 6.74 -11.05
C LEU A 107 -0.60 5.91 -11.95
N ALA A 108 -1.82 5.61 -11.50
CA ALA A 108 -2.82 4.90 -12.29
C ALA A 108 -3.10 5.63 -13.62
N ARG A 109 -3.33 6.95 -13.56
CA ARG A 109 -3.51 7.79 -14.77
C ARG A 109 -2.33 7.70 -15.73
N LYS A 110 -1.10 7.78 -15.23
CA LYS A 110 0.12 7.64 -16.05
C LYS A 110 0.17 6.27 -16.75
N TYR A 111 -0.18 5.20 -16.05
CA TYR A 111 -0.18 3.86 -16.64
C TYR A 111 -1.32 3.67 -17.66
N TYR A 112 -2.51 4.23 -17.44
CA TYR A 112 -3.59 4.21 -18.45
C TYR A 112 -3.17 4.89 -19.75
N LEU A 113 -2.50 6.04 -19.66
CA LEU A 113 -1.96 6.73 -20.84
C LEU A 113 -0.85 5.93 -21.52
N LYS A 114 0.02 5.25 -20.74
CA LYS A 114 1.07 4.39 -21.27
C LYS A 114 0.48 3.20 -22.02
N ASP A 115 -0.51 2.52 -21.46
CA ASP A 115 -1.21 1.40 -22.09
C ASP A 115 -1.85 1.82 -23.43
N ALA A 116 -2.55 2.96 -23.44
CA ALA A 116 -3.15 3.49 -24.67
C ALA A 116 -2.09 3.80 -25.74
N LYS A 117 -0.94 4.38 -25.33
CA LYS A 117 0.19 4.65 -26.22
C LYS A 117 0.75 3.35 -26.83
N GLU A 118 1.00 2.33 -26.02
CA GLU A 118 1.52 1.05 -26.51
C GLU A 118 0.52 0.36 -27.46
N MET A 119 -0.79 0.43 -27.17
CA MET A 119 -1.81 -0.07 -28.09
C MET A 119 -1.80 0.66 -29.43
N LEU A 120 -1.66 1.99 -29.43
CA LEU A 120 -1.55 2.78 -30.67
C LEU A 120 -0.28 2.44 -31.45
N LEU A 121 0.86 2.29 -30.77
CA LEU A 121 2.11 1.86 -31.39
C LEU A 121 1.97 0.46 -32.02
N SER A 122 1.25 -0.46 -31.37
CA SER A 122 1.04 -1.81 -31.90
C SER A 122 0.24 -1.84 -33.21
N VAL A 123 -0.62 -0.85 -33.46
CA VAL A 123 -1.45 -0.78 -34.68
C VAL A 123 -0.96 0.20 -35.73
N GLU A 124 0.14 0.93 -35.47
CA GLU A 124 0.73 1.88 -36.41
C GLU A 124 1.03 1.23 -37.77
N SER A 125 1.67 0.07 -37.77
CA SER A 125 2.00 -0.65 -39.01
C SER A 125 0.75 -1.08 -39.79
N HIS A 126 -0.33 -1.44 -39.09
CA HIS A 126 -1.61 -1.82 -39.67
C HIS A 126 -2.31 -0.61 -40.31
N LEU A 127 -2.23 0.58 -39.70
CA LEU A 127 -2.76 1.82 -40.27
C LEU A 127 -2.04 2.18 -41.57
N PHE A 128 -0.71 2.09 -41.60
CA PHE A 128 0.07 2.35 -42.80
C PHE A 128 -0.28 1.39 -43.94
N LYS A 129 -0.36 0.08 -43.66
CA LYS A 129 -0.74 -0.93 -44.65
C LYS A 129 -2.18 -0.74 -45.12
N PHE A 130 -3.12 -0.46 -44.23
CA PHE A 130 -4.50 -0.17 -44.58
C PHE A 130 -4.58 1.00 -45.56
N GLN A 131 -3.88 2.11 -45.26
CA GLN A 131 -3.83 3.27 -46.15
C GLN A 131 -3.18 2.93 -47.50
N GLU A 132 -2.06 2.21 -47.51
CA GLU A 132 -1.36 1.81 -48.73
C GLU A 132 -2.25 0.94 -49.63
N ILE A 133 -2.90 -0.09 -49.07
CA ILE A 133 -3.79 -1.00 -49.80
C ILE A 133 -5.02 -0.25 -50.29
N SER A 134 -5.62 0.61 -49.47
CA SER A 134 -6.77 1.45 -49.85
C SER A 134 -6.44 2.31 -51.07
N GLN A 135 -5.29 2.99 -51.06
CA GLN A 135 -4.84 3.81 -52.19
C GLN A 135 -4.61 2.97 -53.46
N LYS A 136 -4.00 1.78 -53.34
CA LYS A 136 -3.81 0.86 -54.48
C LYS A 136 -5.14 0.40 -55.08
N ILE A 137 -6.15 0.13 -54.25
CA ILE A 137 -7.48 -0.29 -54.72
C ILE A 137 -8.22 0.88 -55.38
N MET A 138 -8.17 2.07 -54.79
CA MET A 138 -8.87 3.26 -55.31
C MET A 138 -8.27 3.77 -56.63
N SER A 139 -6.95 3.70 -56.78
CA SER A 139 -6.24 4.18 -57.98
C SER A 139 -5.94 3.09 -59.02
N GLY A 140 -6.06 1.83 -58.63
CA GLY A 140 -5.68 0.68 -59.45
C GLY A 140 -6.75 0.28 -60.49
N ARG A 141 -6.31 -0.39 -61.56
CA ARG A 141 -7.22 -1.05 -62.51
C ARG A 141 -7.94 -2.21 -61.83
N LEU A 142 -9.21 -2.42 -62.14
CA LEU A 142 -10.02 -3.53 -61.63
C LEU A 142 -9.49 -4.88 -62.14
N THR A 143 -8.68 -5.56 -61.34
CA THR A 143 -8.12 -6.88 -61.66
C THR A 143 -8.44 -7.92 -60.59
N ARG A 144 -8.26 -9.22 -60.88
CA ARG A 144 -8.38 -10.29 -59.88
C ARG A 144 -7.43 -10.12 -58.70
N GLN A 145 -6.28 -9.46 -58.88
CA GLN A 145 -5.36 -9.17 -57.77
C GLN A 145 -5.99 -8.22 -56.74
N ASN A 146 -6.92 -7.36 -57.16
CA ASN A 146 -7.62 -6.44 -56.26
C ASN A 146 -8.56 -7.19 -55.29
N TYR A 147 -9.04 -8.39 -55.64
CA TYR A 147 -9.84 -9.21 -54.71
C TYR A 147 -9.00 -9.65 -53.50
N ASN A 148 -7.75 -10.04 -53.71
CA ASN A 148 -6.85 -10.40 -52.59
C ASN A 148 -6.48 -9.17 -51.77
N LEU A 149 -6.29 -8.01 -52.42
CA LEU A 149 -6.05 -6.74 -51.73
C LEU A 149 -7.24 -6.33 -50.86
N LEU A 150 -8.48 -6.58 -51.29
CA LEU A 150 -9.68 -6.32 -50.47
C LEU A 150 -9.71 -7.20 -49.21
N GLY A 151 -9.34 -8.47 -49.32
CA GLY A 151 -9.21 -9.36 -48.15
C GLY A 151 -8.18 -8.82 -47.15
N ASN A 152 -6.98 -8.50 -47.63
CA ASN A 152 -5.93 -7.93 -46.78
C ASN A 152 -6.37 -6.59 -46.15
N LEU A 153 -7.06 -5.72 -46.90
CA LEU A 153 -7.59 -4.45 -46.38
C LEU A 153 -8.54 -4.68 -45.20
N ILE A 154 -9.41 -5.69 -45.31
CA ILE A 154 -10.35 -6.08 -44.25
C ILE A 154 -9.58 -6.56 -43.02
N ASP A 155 -8.57 -7.42 -43.18
CA ASP A 155 -7.75 -7.92 -42.08
C ASP A 155 -7.02 -6.80 -41.34
N GLU A 156 -6.40 -5.87 -42.07
CA GLU A 156 -5.73 -4.69 -41.49
C GLU A 156 -6.73 -3.81 -40.72
N PHE A 157 -7.95 -3.60 -41.25
CA PHE A 157 -9.01 -2.90 -40.54
C PHE A 157 -9.44 -3.61 -39.26
N HIS A 158 -9.56 -4.95 -39.28
CA HIS A 158 -9.93 -5.72 -38.10
C HIS A 158 -8.89 -5.62 -37.00
N ALA A 159 -7.60 -5.61 -37.33
CA ALA A 159 -6.51 -5.40 -36.37
C ALA A 159 -6.62 -4.02 -35.68
N VAL A 160 -6.80 -2.95 -36.47
CA VAL A 160 -7.01 -1.60 -35.95
C VAL A 160 -8.26 -1.52 -35.08
N LYS A 161 -9.38 -2.09 -35.55
CA LYS A 161 -10.65 -2.11 -34.82
C LYS A 161 -10.54 -2.86 -33.49
N ALA A 162 -9.81 -3.97 -33.44
CA ALA A 162 -9.61 -4.74 -32.22
C ALA A 162 -8.89 -3.92 -31.15
N ALA A 163 -7.79 -3.23 -31.51
CA ALA A 163 -7.08 -2.36 -30.57
C ALA A 163 -7.95 -1.19 -30.09
N MET A 164 -8.69 -0.55 -31.00
CA MET A 164 -9.59 0.54 -30.63
C MET A 164 -10.71 0.08 -29.69
N ARG A 165 -11.22 -1.14 -29.86
CA ARG A 165 -12.23 -1.70 -28.96
C ARG A 165 -11.70 -1.86 -27.54
N VAL A 166 -10.43 -2.25 -27.37
CA VAL A 166 -9.81 -2.35 -26.03
C VAL A 166 -9.70 -0.97 -25.38
N ILE A 167 -9.24 0.04 -26.12
CA ILE A 167 -9.19 1.42 -25.63
C ILE A 167 -10.60 1.93 -25.27
N GLU A 168 -11.60 1.61 -26.08
CA GLU A 168 -12.99 1.99 -25.84
C GLU A 168 -13.59 1.30 -24.62
N THR A 169 -13.28 0.02 -24.37
CA THR A 169 -13.71 -0.66 -23.13
C THR A 169 -13.13 -0.02 -21.87
N LYS A 170 -11.94 0.56 -21.97
CA LYS A 170 -11.29 1.32 -20.90
C LYS A 170 -11.64 2.81 -20.94
N ARG A 171 -12.68 3.22 -21.68
CA ARG A 171 -13.03 4.64 -21.85
C ARG A 171 -13.35 5.34 -20.52
N SER A 172 -13.90 4.61 -19.56
CA SER A 172 -14.14 5.09 -18.19
C SER A 172 -12.86 5.52 -17.48
N ASP A 173 -11.74 4.87 -17.77
CA ASP A 173 -10.44 5.15 -17.14
C ASP A 173 -9.89 6.53 -17.57
N PHE A 174 -10.47 7.11 -18.62
CA PHE A 174 -10.20 8.47 -19.11
C PHE A 174 -11.29 9.48 -18.73
N LYS A 175 -12.37 9.08 -18.04
CA LYS A 175 -13.40 10.01 -17.56
C LYS A 175 -12.98 10.54 -16.18
N MET A 176 -12.80 11.86 -16.12
CA MET A 176 -12.63 12.64 -14.90
C MET A 176 -13.96 12.88 -14.21
#